data_AF-A0A4P5XI68-F1
#
_entry.id   AF-A0A4P5XI68-F1
#
_cell.length_a   1.000
_cell.length_b   1.000
_cell.length_c   1.000
_cell.angle_alpha   90.00
_cell.angle_beta   90.00
_cell.angle_gamma   90.00
#
_symmetry.space_group_name_H-M   'P 1'
#
loop_
_entity.id
_entity.type
_entity.pdbx_description
1 polymer ?
#
loop_
_entity_poly.entity_id
_entity_poly.type
_entity_poly.pdbx_seq_one_letter_code
_entity_poly.pdbx_strand_id
1 'polypeptide(L)'
;MILPRGLVILVTLWIFAAWWICIGIRPPIQPTISSYLPGIRLFIAALAIGMCVAWPMLRLSERPTRAPIRQVLIDFVTIAVLLHMVIWPLRLATNWSPQRLGMIDLSLFSWGVIIAGILAKSLGNRSPFERSISMIVIVLIALLGPLAQLVCTRMNWSEPPMWLDGPIMGVLRETLGGGATANSLSWRTSLGITMAAVASWIAVWIMHLTGRRMLKYPSPNPN
;
A
#
# COMPACT_ATOMS: atom_id res chain seq x y z
N MET A 1 19.66 2.99 -12.50
CA MET A 1 18.82 3.82 -11.59
C MET A 1 17.65 4.31 -12.40
N ILE A 2 16.45 3.76 -12.21
CA ILE A 2 15.26 4.34 -12.85
C ILE A 2 15.05 5.71 -12.18
N LEU A 3 15.30 6.79 -12.93
CA LEU A 3 14.96 8.15 -12.48
C LEU A 3 13.48 8.20 -12.09
N PRO A 4 13.08 9.12 -11.20
CA PRO A 4 11.67 9.34 -10.85
C PRO A 4 10.73 9.39 -12.07
N ARG A 5 11.24 9.90 -13.20
CA ARG A 5 10.54 9.96 -14.48
C ARG A 5 10.00 8.61 -14.98
N GLY A 6 10.78 7.54 -14.90
CA GLY A 6 10.34 6.22 -15.35
C GLY A 6 9.27 5.62 -14.43
N LEU A 7 9.39 5.85 -13.12
CA LEU A 7 8.38 5.45 -12.15
C LEU A 7 7.06 6.20 -12.40
N VAL A 8 7.12 7.52 -12.63
CA VAL A 8 5.93 8.32 -12.95
C VAL A 8 5.22 7.75 -14.18
N ILE A 9 5.94 7.48 -15.27
CA ILE A 9 5.36 6.89 -16.49
C ILE A 9 4.68 5.55 -16.19
N LEU A 10 5.35 4.65 -15.47
CA LEU A 10 4.79 3.34 -15.11
C LEU A 10 3.54 3.45 -14.24
N VAL A 11 3.56 4.35 -13.24
CA VAL A 11 2.42 4.57 -12.35
C VAL A 11 1.26 5.19 -13.11
N THR A 12 1.51 6.15 -14.00
CA THR A 12 0.46 6.74 -14.86
C THR A 12 -0.13 5.69 -15.80
N LEU A 13 0.70 4.84 -16.42
CA LEU A 13 0.22 3.73 -17.25
C LEU A 13 -0.61 2.73 -16.43
N TRP A 14 -0.20 2.42 -15.20
CA TRP A 14 -0.96 1.56 -14.29
C TRP A 14 -2.31 2.16 -13.94
N ILE A 15 -2.35 3.45 -13.57
CA ILE A 15 -3.59 4.18 -13.28
C ILE A 15 -4.52 4.15 -14.49
N PHE A 16 -3.99 4.42 -15.70
CA PHE A 16 -4.77 4.40 -16.92
C PHE A 16 -5.31 3.01 -17.25
N ALA A 17 -4.49 1.96 -17.14
CA ALA A 17 -4.90 0.57 -17.35
C ALA A 17 -5.95 0.13 -16.32
N ALA A 18 -5.76 0.47 -15.04
CA ALA A 18 -6.72 0.18 -13.98
C ALA A 18 -8.05 0.90 -14.23
N TRP A 19 -8.01 2.17 -14.66
CA TRP A 19 -9.21 2.90 -15.04
C TRP A 19 -9.94 2.24 -16.21
N TRP A 20 -9.20 1.85 -17.25
CA TRP A 20 -9.73 1.18 -18.43
C TRP A 20 -10.41 -0.15 -18.09
N ILE A 21 -9.77 -0.97 -17.25
CA ILE A 21 -10.27 -2.29 -16.86
C ILE A 21 -11.49 -2.18 -15.92
N CYS A 22 -11.44 -1.28 -14.93
CA CYS A 22 -12.45 -1.22 -13.87
C CYS A 22 -13.67 -0.36 -14.25
N ILE A 23 -13.46 0.74 -14.98
CA ILE A 23 -14.52 1.68 -15.35
C ILE A 23 -14.83 1.54 -16.84
N GLY A 24 -13.81 1.67 -17.69
CA GLY A 24 -13.88 1.49 -19.14
C GLY A 24 -14.75 2.52 -19.87
N ILE A 25 -14.77 2.43 -21.20
CA ILE A 25 -15.70 3.21 -22.04
C ILE A 25 -17.04 2.48 -22.03
N ARG A 26 -18.00 2.97 -21.25
CA ARG A 26 -19.37 2.44 -21.25
C ARG A 26 -20.30 3.31 -22.10
N PRO A 27 -21.11 2.71 -23.00
CA PRO A 27 -22.11 3.45 -23.77
C PRO A 27 -23.16 4.07 -22.85
N PRO A 28 -23.83 5.17 -23.26
CA PRO A 28 -24.72 5.94 -22.41
C PRO A 28 -26.05 5.20 -22.24
N ILE A 29 -26.10 4.21 -21.34
CA ILE A 29 -27.34 3.56 -20.90
C ILE A 29 -27.58 4.07 -19.48
N GLN A 30 -28.21 5.24 -19.39
CA GLN A 30 -28.61 5.95 -18.16
C GLN A 30 -27.49 6.11 -17.10
N PRO A 31 -26.82 7.27 -17.02
CA PRO A 31 -25.77 7.52 -16.04
C PRO A 31 -26.37 7.70 -14.64
N THR A 32 -26.71 6.59 -13.98
CA THR A 32 -27.00 6.59 -12.55
C THR A 32 -25.69 6.35 -11.79
N ILE A 33 -25.44 7.14 -10.73
CA ILE A 33 -24.23 7.03 -9.88
C ILE A 33 -24.03 5.59 -9.36
N SER A 34 -25.13 4.88 -9.15
CA SER A 34 -25.20 3.48 -8.75
C SER A 34 -24.46 2.53 -9.70
N SER A 35 -24.47 2.81 -11.00
CA SER A 35 -23.84 1.97 -12.03
C SER A 35 -22.31 2.07 -12.06
N TYR A 36 -21.75 3.20 -11.63
CA TYR A 36 -20.29 3.44 -11.64
C TYR A 36 -19.61 3.03 -10.34
N LEU A 37 -20.35 3.01 -9.23
CA LEU A 37 -19.81 2.75 -7.90
C LEU A 37 -18.99 1.44 -7.83
N PRO A 38 -19.46 0.29 -8.36
CA PRO A 38 -18.67 -0.95 -8.33
C PRO A 38 -17.34 -0.84 -9.09
N GLY A 39 -17.35 -0.15 -10.24
CA GLY A 39 -16.13 0.09 -11.03
C GLY A 39 -15.13 0.97 -10.29
N ILE A 40 -15.61 2.03 -9.64
CA ILE A 40 -14.76 2.92 -8.82
C ILE A 40 -14.15 2.16 -7.63
N ARG A 41 -14.91 1.28 -6.97
CA ARG A 41 -14.40 0.44 -5.86
C ARG A 41 -13.25 -0.47 -6.32
N LEU A 42 -13.45 -1.16 -7.44
CA LEU A 42 -12.42 -2.01 -8.04
C LEU A 42 -11.21 -1.20 -8.50
N PHE A 43 -11.44 0.01 -9.02
CA PHE A 43 -10.37 0.92 -9.41
C PHE A 43 -9.47 1.29 -8.22
N ILE A 44 -10.04 1.71 -7.08
CA ILE A 44 -9.25 2.05 -5.89
C ILE A 44 -8.52 0.81 -5.33
N ALA A 45 -9.14 -0.37 -5.37
CA ALA A 45 -8.48 -1.62 -5.02
C ALA A 45 -7.28 -1.93 -5.95
N ALA A 46 -7.40 -1.67 -7.25
CA ALA A 46 -6.31 -1.81 -8.21
C ALA A 46 -5.19 -0.78 -7.97
N LEU A 47 -5.51 0.45 -7.53
CA LEU A 47 -4.51 1.42 -7.09
C LEU A 47 -3.75 0.92 -5.84
N ALA A 48 -4.46 0.30 -4.90
CA ALA A 48 -3.85 -0.33 -3.72
C ALA A 48 -2.90 -1.46 -4.11
N ILE A 49 -3.26 -2.30 -5.08
CA ILE A 49 -2.36 -3.34 -5.63
C ILE A 49 -1.11 -2.71 -6.26
N GLY A 50 -1.28 -1.64 -7.04
CA GLY A 50 -0.17 -0.95 -7.69
C GLY A 50 0.87 -0.44 -6.68
N MET A 51 0.40 0.23 -5.63
CA MET A 51 1.27 0.78 -4.58
C MET A 51 1.84 -0.29 -3.66
N CYS A 52 1.04 -1.25 -3.21
CA CYS A 52 1.43 -2.19 -2.16
C CYS A 52 2.13 -3.44 -2.70
N VAL A 53 1.94 -3.79 -3.99
CA VAL A 53 2.49 -5.02 -4.57
C VAL A 53 3.36 -4.71 -5.77
N ALA A 54 2.81 -4.07 -6.81
CA ALA A 54 3.53 -3.92 -8.08
C ALA A 54 4.82 -3.11 -7.94
N TRP A 55 4.76 -1.95 -7.28
CA TRP A 55 5.93 -1.10 -7.05
C TRP A 55 7.04 -1.79 -6.21
N PRO A 56 6.74 -2.38 -5.03
CA PRO A 56 7.76 -3.08 -4.25
C PRO A 56 8.35 -4.29 -4.98
N MET A 57 7.56 -5.06 -5.72
CA MET A 57 8.08 -6.19 -6.51
C MET A 57 9.04 -5.72 -7.61
N LEU A 58 8.69 -4.63 -8.31
CA LEU A 58 9.57 -4.04 -9.31
C LEU A 58 10.90 -3.62 -8.67
N ARG A 59 10.87 -2.92 -7.53
CA ARG A 59 12.08 -2.47 -6.84
C ARG A 59 12.91 -3.63 -6.27
N LEU A 60 12.26 -4.64 -5.71
CA LEU A 60 12.92 -5.85 -5.25
C LEU A 60 13.46 -6.72 -6.38
N SER A 61 13.19 -6.42 -7.64
CA SER A 61 13.78 -7.10 -8.80
C SER A 61 14.99 -6.35 -9.38
N GLU A 62 15.26 -5.11 -8.95
CA GLU A 62 16.39 -4.31 -9.45
C GLU A 62 17.74 -4.69 -8.80
N ARG A 63 18.82 -3.97 -9.11
CA ARG A 63 20.10 -4.16 -8.39
C ARG A 63 20.06 -3.47 -7.02
N PRO A 64 20.76 -4.00 -5.99
CA PRO A 64 20.85 -3.35 -4.68
C PRO A 64 21.36 -1.91 -4.81
N THR A 65 20.79 -1.02 -3.99
CA THR A 65 21.07 0.42 -4.05
C THR A 65 21.96 0.86 -2.89
N ARG A 66 22.77 1.90 -3.11
CA ARG A 66 23.66 2.47 -2.07
C ARG A 66 22.91 3.35 -1.07
N ALA A 67 21.71 3.82 -1.41
CA ALA A 67 20.91 4.72 -0.57
C ALA A 67 19.44 4.26 -0.51
N PRO A 68 19.16 3.10 0.12
CA PRO A 68 17.85 2.44 0.07
C PRO A 68 16.72 3.28 0.66
N ILE A 69 16.94 3.88 1.83
CA ILE A 69 15.93 4.72 2.50
C ILE A 69 15.51 5.91 1.61
N ARG A 70 16.48 6.66 1.10
CA ARG A 70 16.20 7.85 0.29
C ARG A 70 15.46 7.50 -0.99
N GLN A 71 15.86 6.42 -1.66
CA GLN A 71 15.23 5.98 -2.90
C GLN A 71 13.77 5.56 -2.66
N VAL A 72 13.52 4.76 -1.63
CA VAL A 72 12.17 4.30 -1.30
C VAL A 72 11.26 5.46 -0.90
N LEU A 73 11.75 6.43 -0.14
CA LEU A 73 10.96 7.60 0.24
C LEU A 73 10.59 8.46 -0.98
N ILE A 74 11.53 8.72 -1.88
CA ILE A 74 11.25 9.49 -3.12
C ILE A 74 10.20 8.77 -3.95
N ASP A 75 10.34 7.46 -4.13
CA ASP A 75 9.38 6.65 -4.88
C ASP A 75 8.00 6.66 -4.23
N PHE A 76 7.94 6.42 -2.91
CA PHE A 76 6.69 6.41 -2.16
C PHE A 76 5.98 7.75 -2.25
N VAL A 77 6.68 8.86 -2.02
CA VAL A 77 6.10 10.20 -2.14
C VAL A 77 5.60 10.46 -3.56
N THR A 78 6.35 10.04 -4.57
CA THR A 78 5.95 10.20 -5.98
C THR A 78 4.65 9.44 -6.27
N ILE A 79 4.56 8.17 -5.85
CA ILE A 79 3.36 7.34 -6.02
C ILE A 79 2.20 7.93 -5.20
N ALA A 80 2.45 8.30 -3.94
CA ALA A 80 1.43 8.82 -3.04
C ALA A 80 0.79 10.10 -3.60
N VAL A 81 1.60 11.04 -4.09
CA VAL A 81 1.10 12.27 -4.72
C VAL A 81 0.25 11.96 -5.95
N LEU A 82 0.69 11.05 -6.82
CA LEU A 82 -0.08 10.66 -8.02
C LEU A 82 -1.41 10.00 -7.65
N LEU A 83 -1.40 9.08 -6.69
CA LEU A 83 -2.62 8.42 -6.24
C LEU A 83 -3.57 9.38 -5.55
N HIS A 84 -3.07 10.27 -4.69
CA HIS A 84 -3.88 11.27 -4.00
C HIS A 84 -4.58 12.20 -5.00
N MET A 85 -3.87 12.64 -6.04
CA MET A 85 -4.42 13.48 -7.12
C MET A 85 -5.53 12.77 -7.92
N VAL A 86 -5.51 11.44 -7.99
CA VAL A 86 -6.53 10.64 -8.69
C VAL A 86 -7.71 10.30 -7.77
N ILE A 87 -7.44 9.98 -6.50
CA ILE A 87 -8.47 9.56 -5.54
C ILE A 87 -9.38 10.73 -5.17
N TRP A 88 -8.84 11.94 -4.99
CA TRP A 88 -9.64 13.09 -4.56
C TRP A 88 -10.76 13.48 -5.51
N PRO A 89 -10.54 13.60 -6.83
CA PRO A 89 -11.59 13.90 -7.80
C PRO A 89 -12.71 12.85 -7.85
N LEU A 90 -12.47 11.60 -7.43
CA LEU A 90 -13.51 10.56 -7.39
C LEU A 90 -14.68 10.93 -6.46
N ARG A 91 -14.49 11.89 -5.54
CA ARG A 91 -15.60 12.47 -4.77
C ARG A 91 -16.69 13.10 -5.61
N LEU A 92 -16.37 13.55 -6.83
CA LEU A 92 -17.35 14.17 -7.73
C LEU A 92 -18.20 13.11 -8.44
N ALA A 93 -17.67 11.88 -8.54
CA ALA A 93 -18.33 10.74 -9.13
C ALA A 93 -18.99 9.80 -8.09
N THR A 94 -18.85 10.11 -6.80
CA THR A 94 -19.33 9.27 -5.68
C THR A 94 -20.05 10.12 -4.63
N ASN A 95 -20.92 9.50 -3.83
CA ASN A 95 -21.61 10.18 -2.73
C ASN A 95 -20.82 10.14 -1.41
N TRP A 96 -19.50 9.97 -1.46
CA TRP A 96 -18.67 9.84 -0.26
C TRP A 96 -18.37 11.21 0.37
N SER A 97 -18.51 11.30 1.69
CA SER A 97 -18.08 12.49 2.42
C SER A 97 -16.56 12.67 2.35
N PRO A 98 -16.06 13.92 2.48
CA PRO A 98 -14.62 14.17 2.58
C PRO A 98 -13.93 13.38 3.71
N GLN A 99 -14.64 13.17 4.83
CA GLN A 99 -14.14 12.40 5.96
C GLN A 99 -13.86 10.94 5.58
N ARG A 100 -14.77 10.31 4.84
CA ARG A 100 -14.60 8.94 4.38
C ARG A 100 -13.47 8.81 3.37
N LEU A 101 -13.37 9.76 2.44
CA LEU A 101 -12.29 9.76 1.46
C LEU A 101 -10.93 9.94 2.13
N GLY A 102 -10.83 10.87 3.10
CA GLY A 102 -9.62 11.05 3.89
C GLY A 102 -9.22 9.81 4.70
N MET A 103 -10.19 9.03 5.18
CA MET A 103 -9.93 7.75 5.85
C MET A 103 -9.43 6.66 4.88
N ILE A 104 -10.03 6.56 3.68
CA ILE A 104 -9.55 5.64 2.63
C ILE A 104 -8.10 5.98 2.27
N ASP A 105 -7.82 7.27 2.07
CA ASP A 105 -6.49 7.81 1.75
C ASP A 105 -5.48 7.51 2.86
N LEU A 106 -5.84 7.78 4.12
CA LEU A 106 -5.03 7.48 5.29
C LEU A 106 -4.74 5.99 5.42
N SER A 107 -5.76 5.13 5.30
CA SER A 107 -5.59 3.68 5.41
C SER A 107 -4.67 3.15 4.31
N LEU A 108 -4.89 3.57 3.07
CA LEU A 108 -4.09 3.19 1.91
C LEU A 108 -2.62 3.60 2.12
N PHE A 109 -2.36 4.86 2.45
CA PHE A 109 -0.99 5.34 2.63
C PHE A 109 -0.31 4.75 3.86
N SER A 110 -1.01 4.50 4.95
CA SER A 110 -0.41 3.85 6.12
C SER A 110 0.10 2.44 5.80
N TRP A 111 -0.65 1.66 5.03
CA TRP A 111 -0.15 0.38 4.51
C TRP A 111 1.04 0.55 3.55
N GLY A 112 0.97 1.55 2.66
CA GLY A 112 2.08 1.89 1.77
C GLY A 112 3.36 2.25 2.52
N VAL A 113 3.25 2.99 3.63
CA VAL A 113 4.38 3.35 4.50
C VAL A 113 4.99 2.13 5.19
N ILE A 114 4.17 1.18 5.66
CA ILE A 114 4.65 -0.10 6.23
C ILE A 114 5.48 -0.86 5.19
N ILE A 115 4.93 -1.00 3.97
CA ILE A 115 5.57 -1.73 2.87
C ILE A 115 6.85 -1.02 2.42
N ALA A 116 6.84 0.31 2.38
CA ALA A 116 8.04 1.12 2.15
C ALA A 116 9.11 0.87 3.22
N GLY A 117 8.75 0.73 4.49
CA GLY A 117 9.69 0.37 5.56
C GLY A 117 10.37 -0.98 5.31
N ILE A 118 9.58 -2.01 4.97
CA ILE A 118 10.10 -3.35 4.64
C ILE A 118 11.04 -3.28 3.42
N LEU A 119 10.62 -2.54 2.38
CA LEU A 119 11.38 -2.35 1.16
C LEU A 119 12.72 -1.63 1.41
N ALA A 120 12.72 -0.59 2.25
CA ALA A 120 13.91 0.17 2.61
C ALA A 120 14.95 -0.70 3.34
N LYS A 121 14.51 -1.64 4.19
CA LYS A 121 15.39 -2.63 4.81
C LYS A 121 16.00 -3.57 3.77
N SER A 122 15.16 -4.13 2.89
CA SER A 122 15.56 -5.19 1.96
C SER A 122 16.46 -4.71 0.81
N LEU A 123 16.25 -3.48 0.33
CA LEU A 123 17.01 -2.90 -0.80
C LEU A 123 18.49 -2.65 -0.51
N GLY A 124 18.86 -2.52 0.77
CA GLY A 124 20.26 -2.38 1.19
C GLY A 124 21.02 -3.69 1.17
N ASN A 125 20.32 -4.82 1.21
CA ASN A 125 20.93 -6.13 1.34
C ASN A 125 21.23 -6.75 -0.02
N ARG A 126 22.41 -7.38 -0.14
CA ARG A 126 22.85 -8.06 -1.36
C ARG A 126 22.37 -9.51 -1.45
N SER A 127 21.90 -10.07 -0.34
CA SER A 127 21.46 -11.48 -0.27
C SER A 127 20.18 -11.68 -1.10
N PRO A 128 20.17 -12.57 -2.10
CA PRO A 128 18.96 -12.88 -2.86
C PRO A 128 17.88 -13.51 -1.96
N PHE A 129 18.28 -14.26 -0.94
CA PHE A 129 17.36 -14.94 -0.02
C PHE A 129 16.50 -13.95 0.79
N GLU A 130 17.11 -12.90 1.34
CA GLU A 130 16.38 -11.89 2.13
C GLU A 130 15.41 -11.08 1.27
N ARG A 131 15.76 -10.86 -0.01
CA ARG A 131 14.90 -10.20 -0.98
C ARG A 131 13.69 -11.06 -1.31
N SER A 132 13.88 -12.36 -1.53
CA SER A 132 12.79 -13.31 -1.74
C SER A 132 11.86 -13.38 -0.51
N ILE A 133 12.42 -13.43 0.71
CA ILE A 133 11.61 -13.37 1.93
C ILE A 133 10.80 -12.08 1.98
N SER A 134 11.43 -10.94 1.66
CA SER A 134 10.74 -9.64 1.67
C SER A 134 9.61 -9.61 0.63
N MET A 135 9.82 -10.19 -0.55
CA MET A 135 8.78 -10.33 -1.57
C MET A 135 7.59 -11.15 -1.03
N ILE A 136 7.88 -12.32 -0.44
CA ILE A 136 6.85 -13.20 0.15
C ILE A 136 6.08 -12.45 1.25
N VAL A 137 6.77 -11.75 2.14
CA VAL A 137 6.13 -10.99 3.23
C VAL A 137 5.23 -9.89 2.69
N ILE A 138 5.66 -9.13 1.68
CA ILE A 138 4.83 -8.08 1.07
C ILE A 138 3.58 -8.66 0.42
N VAL A 139 3.71 -9.78 -0.30
CA VAL A 139 2.58 -10.49 -0.89
C VAL A 139 1.63 -11.01 0.18
N LEU A 140 2.16 -11.60 1.27
CA LEU A 140 1.35 -12.07 2.39
C LEU A 140 0.60 -10.93 3.08
N ILE A 141 1.22 -9.76 3.26
CA ILE A 141 0.55 -8.57 3.81
C ILE A 141 -0.58 -8.11 2.88
N ALA A 142 -0.35 -8.11 1.56
CA ALA A 142 -1.38 -7.74 0.60
C ALA A 142 -2.56 -8.73 0.57
N LEU A 143 -2.26 -10.03 0.78
CA LEU A 143 -3.24 -11.12 0.81
C LEU A 143 -3.84 -11.36 2.20
N LEU A 144 -3.42 -10.62 3.22
CA LEU A 144 -3.86 -10.80 4.61
C LEU A 144 -5.38 -10.82 4.74
N GLY A 145 -6.08 -9.86 4.10
CA GLY A 145 -7.53 -9.77 4.14
C GLY A 145 -8.24 -10.95 3.48
N PRO A 146 -7.99 -11.25 2.19
CA PRO A 146 -8.60 -12.41 1.54
C PRO A 146 -8.33 -13.73 2.25
N LEU A 147 -7.11 -13.92 2.76
CA LEU A 147 -6.74 -15.13 3.52
C LEU A 147 -7.47 -15.19 4.86
N ALA A 148 -7.55 -14.09 5.61
CA ALA A 148 -8.29 -14.03 6.86
C ALA A 148 -9.78 -14.34 6.65
N GLN A 149 -10.39 -13.78 5.61
CA GLN A 149 -11.78 -14.08 5.25
C GLN A 149 -11.97 -15.54 4.87
N LEU A 150 -11.05 -16.13 4.11
CA LEU A 150 -11.09 -17.54 3.75
C LEU A 150 -11.02 -18.44 5.00
N VAL A 151 -10.14 -18.13 5.94
CA VAL A 151 -10.01 -18.89 7.19
C VAL A 151 -11.27 -18.76 8.04
N CYS A 152 -11.78 -17.55 8.26
CA CYS A 152 -13.01 -17.36 9.04
C CYS A 152 -14.21 -18.09 8.43
N THR A 153 -14.38 -18.02 7.10
CA THR A 153 -15.48 -18.72 6.41
C THR A 153 -15.33 -20.24 6.46
N ARG A 154 -14.11 -20.78 6.36
CA ARG A 154 -13.85 -22.23 6.48
C ARG A 154 -14.01 -22.76 7.90
N MET A 155 -13.64 -21.97 8.91
CA MET A 155 -13.73 -22.33 10.32
C MET A 155 -15.08 -21.96 10.95
N ASN A 156 -16.00 -21.36 10.16
CA ASN A 156 -17.29 -20.85 10.61
C ASN A 156 -17.18 -19.87 11.79
N TRP A 157 -16.13 -19.05 11.78
CA TRP A 157 -15.90 -18.00 12.77
C TRP A 157 -16.58 -16.69 12.35
N SER A 158 -16.77 -15.80 13.32
CA SER A 158 -17.18 -14.42 13.07
C SER A 158 -16.21 -13.71 12.10
N GLU A 159 -16.69 -12.65 11.46
CA GLU A 159 -15.89 -11.83 10.55
C GLU A 159 -14.50 -11.48 11.13
N PRO A 160 -13.45 -11.48 10.29
CA PRO A 160 -12.10 -11.21 10.76
C PRO A 160 -12.01 -9.80 11.37
N PRO A 161 -11.17 -9.61 12.40
CA PRO A 161 -10.88 -8.29 12.92
C PRO A 161 -10.42 -7.33 11.83
N MET A 162 -10.96 -6.12 11.82
CA MET A 162 -10.76 -5.12 10.77
C MET A 162 -9.31 -4.65 10.53
N TRP A 163 -8.38 -4.96 11.43
CA TRP A 163 -6.95 -4.68 11.27
C TRP A 163 -6.22 -5.76 10.45
N LEU A 164 -6.87 -6.92 10.19
CA LEU A 164 -6.36 -8.02 9.36
C LEU A 164 -6.77 -7.92 7.89
N ASP A 165 -7.55 -6.91 7.50
CA ASP A 165 -8.01 -6.76 6.11
C ASP A 165 -6.88 -6.47 5.11
N GLY A 166 -5.71 -6.04 5.58
CA GLY A 166 -4.62 -5.62 4.71
C GLY A 166 -5.00 -4.41 3.82
N PRO A 167 -4.14 -4.05 2.85
CA PRO A 167 -4.34 -2.85 2.04
C PRO A 167 -5.53 -2.96 1.07
N ILE A 168 -5.78 -4.13 0.50
CA ILE A 168 -6.77 -4.30 -0.57
C ILE A 168 -8.18 -4.44 0.00
N MET A 169 -8.40 -5.39 0.93
CA MET A 169 -9.72 -5.54 1.54
C MET A 169 -10.06 -4.36 2.45
N GLY A 170 -9.07 -3.72 3.09
CA GLY A 170 -9.32 -2.54 3.93
C GLY A 170 -9.96 -1.42 3.11
N VAL A 171 -9.38 -1.09 1.95
CA VAL A 171 -9.96 -0.11 1.02
C VAL A 171 -11.33 -0.57 0.52
N LEU A 172 -11.47 -1.82 0.08
CA LEU A 172 -12.76 -2.34 -0.41
C LEU A 172 -13.84 -2.24 0.66
N ARG A 173 -13.57 -2.62 1.91
CA ARG A 173 -14.50 -2.51 3.04
C ARG A 173 -14.97 -1.07 3.24
N GLU A 174 -14.04 -0.11 3.29
CA GLU A 174 -14.40 1.30 3.51
C GLU A 174 -15.19 1.90 2.33
N THR A 175 -14.96 1.40 1.12
CA THR A 175 -15.77 1.77 -0.04
C THR A 175 -17.13 1.04 -0.12
N LEU A 176 -17.26 -0.14 0.49
CA LEU A 176 -18.46 -0.99 0.51
C LEU A 176 -19.44 -0.65 1.65
N GLY A 177 -18.94 -0.33 2.86
CA GLY A 177 -19.76 -0.13 4.06
C GLY A 177 -20.68 1.09 3.95
N GLY A 178 -21.95 0.89 3.59
CA GLY A 178 -22.90 1.84 3.01
C GLY A 178 -23.39 3.07 3.81
N GLY A 179 -22.51 3.81 4.49
CA GLY A 179 -22.81 5.15 5.04
C GLY A 179 -22.17 6.28 4.23
N ALA A 180 -22.69 7.51 4.32
CA ALA A 180 -21.99 8.68 3.76
C ALA A 180 -20.76 9.05 4.60
N THR A 181 -20.79 8.77 5.90
CA THR A 181 -19.78 9.09 6.91
C THR A 181 -18.98 7.86 7.34
N ALA A 182 -17.76 8.08 7.83
CA ALA A 182 -16.89 7.02 8.35
C ALA A 182 -17.28 6.62 9.78
N ASN A 183 -17.31 5.31 10.06
CA ASN A 183 -17.59 4.80 11.39
C ASN A 183 -16.42 5.05 12.35
N SER A 184 -16.70 5.25 13.64
CA SER A 184 -15.67 5.48 14.66
C SER A 184 -14.67 4.33 14.77
N LEU A 185 -15.13 3.09 14.53
CA LEU A 185 -14.27 1.91 14.55
C LEU A 185 -13.30 1.87 13.36
N SER A 186 -13.74 2.29 12.16
CA SER A 186 -12.87 2.42 10.97
C SER A 186 -11.77 3.47 11.15
N TRP A 187 -12.07 4.56 11.88
CA TRP A 187 -11.06 5.54 12.27
C TRP A 187 -10.02 4.97 13.23
N ARG A 188 -10.47 4.24 14.25
CA ARG A 188 -9.56 3.61 15.22
C ARG A 188 -8.63 2.60 14.56
N THR A 189 -9.14 1.80 13.63
CA THR A 189 -8.30 0.83 12.90
C THR A 189 -7.33 1.53 11.96
N SER A 190 -7.77 2.55 11.22
CA SER A 190 -6.88 3.34 10.35
C SER A 190 -5.77 4.02 11.13
N LEU A 191 -6.09 4.62 12.29
CA LEU A 191 -5.10 5.20 13.20
C LEU A 191 -4.13 4.16 13.75
N GLY A 192 -4.63 2.97 14.12
CA GLY A 192 -3.79 1.86 14.57
C GLY A 192 -2.79 1.41 13.50
N ILE A 193 -3.21 1.34 12.24
CA ILE A 193 -2.32 1.02 11.11
C ILE A 193 -1.30 2.14 10.90
N THR A 194 -1.70 3.41 11.04
CA THR A 194 -0.77 4.55 10.99
C THR A 194 0.29 4.48 12.10
N MET A 195 -0.10 4.12 13.33
CA MET A 195 0.86 3.93 14.42
C MET A 195 1.83 2.77 14.12
N ALA A 196 1.33 1.66 13.56
CA ALA A 196 2.17 0.56 13.11
C ALA A 196 3.13 0.99 11.98
N ALA A 197 2.68 1.86 11.07
CA ALA A 197 3.51 2.44 10.03
C ALA A 197 4.65 3.28 10.61
N VAL A 198 4.36 4.16 11.57
CA VAL A 198 5.39 4.95 12.28
C VAL A 198 6.36 4.03 13.02
N ALA A 199 5.87 3.03 13.75
CA ALA A 199 6.69 2.06 14.45
C ALA A 199 7.63 1.27 13.51
N SER A 200 7.14 0.89 12.34
CA SER A 200 7.94 0.19 11.32
C SER A 200 9.14 1.05 10.86
N TRP A 201 8.94 2.35 10.68
CA TRP A 201 10.01 3.27 10.30
C TRP A 201 10.98 3.53 11.44
N ILE A 202 10.51 3.64 12.68
CA ILE A 202 11.40 3.73 13.85
C ILE A 202 12.33 2.53 13.89
N ALA A 203 11.80 1.31 13.66
CA ALA A 203 12.63 0.10 13.61
C ALA A 203 13.67 0.15 12.48
N VAL A 204 13.29 0.60 11.28
CA VAL A 204 14.21 0.78 10.14
C VAL A 204 15.32 1.79 10.48
N TRP A 205 14.98 2.91 11.11
CA TRP A 205 15.95 3.91 11.55
C TRP A 205 16.92 3.37 12.60
N ILE A 206 16.43 2.63 13.60
CA ILE A 206 17.27 2.00 14.62
C ILE A 206 18.26 1.02 13.99
N MET A 207 17.79 0.13 13.09
CA MET A 207 18.64 -0.82 12.38
C MET A 207 19.71 -0.14 11.52
N HIS A 208 19.37 0.97 10.87
CA HIS A 208 20.31 1.76 10.08
C HIS A 208 21.39 2.41 10.94
N LEU A 209 21.03 2.91 12.14
CA LEU A 209 21.97 3.51 13.07
C LEU A 209 22.91 2.48 13.70
N THR A 210 22.41 1.30 14.09
CA THR A 210 23.24 0.23 14.66
C THR A 210 24.21 -0.36 13.63
N GLY A 211 23.77 -0.57 12.39
CA GLY A 211 24.63 -1.05 11.30
C GLY A 211 25.81 -0.10 11.01
N ARG A 212 25.59 1.22 11.09
CA ARG A 212 26.67 2.22 10.95
C ARG A 212 27.68 2.20 12.11
N ARG A 213 27.23 1.90 13.33
CA ARG A 213 28.12 1.83 14.50
C ARG A 213 29.04 0.61 14.44
N MET A 214 28.55 -0.55 14.02
CA MET A 214 29.39 -1.77 13.90
C MET A 214 30.52 -1.63 12.88
N LEU A 215 30.29 -0.92 11.76
CA LEU A 215 31.35 -0.65 10.78
C LEU A 215 32.45 0.29 11.30
N LYS A 216 32.16 1.09 12.34
CA LYS A 216 33.11 2.06 12.91
C LYS A 216 34.01 1.44 14.00
N TYR A 217 33.62 0.29 14.53
CA TYR A 217 34.40 -0.49 15.50
C TYR A 217 34.53 -1.92 14.99
N PRO A 218 35.53 -2.23 14.12
CA PRO A 218 35.81 -3.61 13.78
C PRO A 218 36.08 -4.36 15.08
N SER A 219 35.47 -5.55 15.24
CA SER A 219 35.74 -6.43 16.36
C SER A 219 37.26 -6.59 16.50
N PRO A 220 37.83 -6.46 17.71
CA PRO A 220 39.22 -6.86 17.92
C PRO A 220 39.30 -8.32 17.51
N ASN A 221 40.16 -8.63 16.53
CA ASN A 221 40.43 -10.00 16.11
C ASN A 221 40.67 -10.87 17.36
N PRO A 222 39.87 -11.93 17.60
CA PRO A 222 40.33 -12.99 18.48
C PRO A 222 41.35 -13.80 17.68
N ASN A 223 42.63 -13.50 17.90
CA ASN A 223 43.70 -14.43 17.58
C ASN A 223 43.58 -15.68 18.46
#